data_AF-A0A2A9P277-F1
#
_entry.id   AF-A0A2A9P277-F1
#
_cell.length_a   1.000
_cell.length_b   1.000
_cell.length_c   1.000
_cell.angle_alpha   90.00
_cell.angle_beta   90.00
_cell.angle_gamma   90.00
#
_symmetry.space_group_name_H-M   'P 1'
#
loop_
_entity.id
_entity.type
_entity.pdbx_description
1 polymer ?
#
loop_
_entity_poly.entity_id
_entity_poly.type
_entity_poly.pdbx_seq_one_letter_code
_entity_poly.pdbx_strand_id
1 'polypeptide(L)'
;MPSLIRNCLLAAAMAWAASGETIRVTATSSNVFSPDTVTAKQGDSIEFHFQAGNHSVVSGVYENPCTPMPLGSGFFSGFMPVQGSGETGKVFRVTVNNADPIPFYSSQGDECPHGMVGIINPNGERTLDKYRDQAKSLSRAVSPSSNSYGGDLAENSDPSVQRNPDGTVRAAASGPAVPVAALAAAGGLAVLAVLW
;
A
#
# COMPACT_ATOMS: atom_id res chain seq x y z
N MET A 1 -8.20 48.93 -42.37
CA MET A 1 -8.70 47.55 -42.57
C MET A 1 -7.86 46.63 -41.68
N PRO A 2 -8.48 45.79 -40.84
CA PRO A 2 -7.83 45.08 -39.74
C PRO A 2 -7.23 43.74 -40.21
N SER A 3 -6.26 43.19 -39.46
CA SER A 3 -6.11 41.74 -39.19
C SER A 3 -4.74 41.53 -38.53
N LEU A 4 -4.65 41.65 -37.20
CA LEU A 4 -4.72 40.51 -36.27
C LEU A 4 -3.70 39.40 -36.61
N ILE A 5 -2.44 39.64 -36.23
CA ILE A 5 -1.44 38.59 -36.06
C ILE A 5 -1.84 37.81 -34.80
N ARG A 6 -2.42 36.64 -35.03
CA ARG A 6 -2.95 35.75 -34.00
C ARG A 6 -1.79 34.92 -33.45
N ASN A 7 -1.31 35.30 -32.26
CA ASN A 7 -0.40 34.49 -31.44
C ASN A 7 -0.99 33.09 -31.24
N CYS A 8 -0.40 32.09 -31.87
CA CYS A 8 -0.62 30.69 -31.51
C CYS A 8 0.39 30.31 -30.43
N LEU A 9 0.03 30.60 -29.18
CA LEU A 9 0.70 30.00 -28.02
C LEU A 9 0.27 28.52 -27.96
N LEU A 10 1.19 27.63 -28.34
CA LEU A 10 1.07 26.20 -28.07
C LEU A 10 1.34 25.98 -26.58
N ALA A 11 0.29 25.81 -25.79
CA ALA A 11 0.42 25.34 -24.42
C ALA A 11 0.70 23.83 -24.44
N ALA A 12 1.94 23.44 -24.16
CA ALA A 12 2.26 22.04 -23.86
C ALA A 12 1.70 21.72 -22.46
N ALA A 13 0.63 20.92 -22.39
CA ALA A 13 0.11 20.41 -21.13
C ALA A 13 1.09 19.35 -20.60
N MET A 14 1.90 19.74 -19.61
CA MET A 14 2.74 18.79 -18.89
C MET A 14 1.82 17.99 -17.96
N ALA A 15 1.47 16.77 -18.38
CA ALA A 15 0.74 15.84 -17.52
C ALA A 15 1.66 15.44 -16.36
N TRP A 16 1.43 16.04 -15.20
CA TRP A 16 2.07 15.61 -13.97
C TRP A 16 1.44 14.28 -13.57
N ALA A 17 2.14 13.16 -13.83
CA ALA A 17 1.77 11.90 -13.21
C ALA A 17 1.96 12.08 -11.70
N ALA A 18 0.85 12.25 -10.98
CA ALA A 18 0.88 12.24 -9.53
C ALA A 18 1.32 10.84 -9.08
N SER A 19 2.61 10.70 -8.75
CA SER A 19 3.10 9.49 -8.09
C SER A 19 2.58 9.52 -6.65
N GLY A 20 1.82 8.51 -6.25
CA GLY A 20 1.44 8.33 -4.85
C GLY A 20 2.67 8.18 -3.95
N GLU A 21 2.56 8.64 -2.72
CA GLU A 21 3.60 8.47 -1.70
C GLU A 21 3.59 7.03 -1.18
N THR A 22 4.77 6.49 -0.81
CA THR A 22 4.85 5.21 -0.09
C THR A 22 5.09 5.49 1.38
N ILE A 23 4.15 5.06 2.23
CA ILE A 23 4.13 5.30 3.67
C ILE A 23 4.43 3.97 4.37
N ARG A 24 5.50 3.95 5.16
CA ARG A 24 5.93 2.75 5.88
C ARG A 24 5.16 2.59 7.19
N VAL A 25 4.70 1.36 7.45
CA VAL A 25 4.20 0.90 8.75
C VAL A 25 4.93 -0.38 9.12
N THR A 26 5.48 -0.47 10.32
CA THR A 26 6.26 -1.64 10.76
C THR A 26 5.48 -2.41 11.82
N ALA A 27 5.16 -3.68 11.55
CA ALA A 27 4.81 -4.66 12.56
C ALA A 27 6.08 -5.03 13.34
N THR A 28 6.27 -4.40 14.50
CA THR A 28 7.52 -4.48 15.25
C THR A 28 7.61 -5.74 16.10
N SER A 29 8.83 -6.10 16.51
CA SER A 29 9.07 -7.24 17.41
C SER A 29 8.52 -7.06 18.84
N SER A 30 8.01 -5.87 19.16
CA SER A 30 7.32 -5.56 20.41
C SER A 30 5.79 -5.74 20.31
N ASN A 31 5.30 -6.43 19.28
CA ASN A 31 3.88 -6.66 19.02
C ASN A 31 3.06 -5.35 18.89
N VAL A 32 3.63 -4.35 18.23
CA VAL A 32 2.94 -3.09 17.91
C VAL A 32 3.20 -2.67 16.47
N PHE A 33 2.26 -1.93 15.89
CA PHE A 33 2.50 -1.23 14.63
C PHE A 33 3.18 0.12 14.89
N SER A 34 4.15 0.48 14.05
CA SER A 34 4.87 1.76 14.16
C SER A 34 5.13 2.38 12.78
N PRO A 35 4.60 3.59 12.51
CA PRO A 35 3.56 4.25 13.28
C PRO A 35 2.26 3.42 13.31
N ASP A 36 1.46 3.57 14.36
CA ASP A 36 0.14 2.93 14.47
C ASP A 36 -0.99 3.81 13.92
N THR A 37 -0.70 5.08 13.64
CA THR A 37 -1.61 6.03 12.99
C THR A 37 -0.92 6.63 11.78
N VAL A 38 -1.56 6.54 10.62
CA VAL A 38 -1.03 7.12 9.37
C VAL A 38 -2.07 7.97 8.67
N THR A 39 -1.62 9.02 8.00
CA THR A 39 -2.44 9.86 7.12
C THR A 39 -1.96 9.66 5.69
N ALA A 40 -2.87 9.33 4.78
CA ALA A 40 -2.57 8.99 3.40
C ALA A 40 -3.67 9.50 2.46
N LYS A 41 -3.29 9.90 1.25
CA LYS A 41 -4.19 10.35 0.19
C LYS A 41 -4.56 9.18 -0.72
N GLN A 42 -5.64 9.36 -1.47
CA GLN A 42 -5.96 8.43 -2.56
C GLN A 42 -4.77 8.32 -3.53
N GLY A 43 -4.38 7.08 -3.83
CA GLY A 43 -3.24 6.76 -4.68
C GLY A 43 -1.94 6.49 -3.92
N ASP A 44 -1.83 6.86 -2.65
CA ASP A 44 -0.68 6.50 -1.82
C ASP A 44 -0.66 4.98 -1.56
N SER A 45 0.52 4.45 -1.21
CA SER A 45 0.74 3.05 -0.86
C SER A 45 1.16 2.95 0.60
N ILE A 46 0.42 2.18 1.41
CA ILE A 46 0.89 1.78 2.73
C ILE A 46 1.74 0.52 2.55
N GLU A 47 3.00 0.57 2.96
CA GLU A 47 3.92 -0.55 2.93
C GLU A 47 4.11 -1.08 4.35
N PHE A 48 3.60 -2.29 4.60
CA PHE A 48 3.73 -2.99 5.87
C PHE A 48 5.01 -3.82 5.87
N HIS A 49 5.91 -3.48 6.80
CA HIS A 49 7.13 -4.20 7.12
C HIS A 49 6.91 -5.10 8.32
N PHE A 50 7.64 -6.21 8.41
CA PHE A 50 7.49 -7.15 9.51
C PHE A 50 8.84 -7.46 10.14
N GLN A 51 8.94 -7.25 11.45
CA GLN A 51 10.09 -7.63 12.26
C GLN A 51 9.87 -9.02 12.88
N ALA A 52 10.86 -9.45 13.67
CA ALA A 52 10.87 -10.73 14.38
C ALA A 52 9.55 -11.03 15.09
N GLY A 53 9.00 -12.21 14.84
CA GLY A 53 7.66 -12.61 15.28
C GLY A 53 6.89 -13.30 14.16
N ASN A 54 5.59 -13.52 14.36
CA ASN A 54 4.70 -14.01 13.31
C ASN A 54 3.48 -13.12 13.21
N HIS A 55 3.69 -11.92 12.69
CA HIS A 55 2.63 -10.91 12.62
C HIS A 55 1.81 -11.07 11.35
N SER A 56 0.65 -10.45 11.35
CA SER A 56 -0.13 -10.21 10.13
C SER A 56 -0.67 -8.79 10.15
N VAL A 57 -1.20 -8.33 9.03
CA VAL A 57 -2.01 -7.12 8.96
C VAL A 57 -3.32 -7.48 8.29
N VAL A 58 -4.43 -7.20 8.98
CA VAL A 58 -5.79 -7.38 8.51
C VAL A 58 -6.53 -6.05 8.65
N SER A 59 -7.20 -5.58 7.59
CA SER A 59 -8.15 -4.47 7.73
C SER A 59 -9.36 -4.91 8.55
N GLY A 60 -9.68 -4.19 9.61
CA GLY A 60 -10.74 -4.54 10.55
C GLY A 60 -12.04 -3.78 10.34
N VAL A 61 -13.10 -4.29 10.98
CA VAL A 61 -14.36 -3.55 11.14
C VAL A 61 -14.22 -2.60 12.32
N TYR A 62 -14.43 -1.30 12.13
CA TYR A 62 -14.20 -0.31 13.20
C TYR A 62 -15.08 -0.57 14.43
N GLU A 63 -16.35 -0.89 14.22
CA GLU A 63 -17.33 -1.13 15.28
C GLU A 63 -17.17 -2.50 15.97
N ASN A 64 -16.38 -3.40 15.37
CA ASN A 64 -16.09 -4.71 15.92
C ASN A 64 -14.59 -5.04 15.70
N PRO A 65 -13.71 -4.50 16.56
CA PRO A 65 -12.27 -4.69 16.42
C PRO A 65 -11.85 -6.16 16.38
N CYS A 66 -10.63 -6.39 15.89
CA CYS A 66 -10.06 -7.73 15.76
C CYS A 66 -10.87 -8.71 14.89
N THR A 67 -11.82 -8.20 14.10
CA THR A 67 -12.64 -8.94 13.14
C THR A 67 -12.36 -8.42 11.73
N PRO A 68 -12.12 -9.29 10.72
CA PRO A 68 -11.78 -8.85 9.38
C PRO A 68 -12.95 -8.17 8.70
N MET A 69 -12.65 -7.19 7.85
CA MET A 69 -13.60 -6.75 6.82
C MET A 69 -14.01 -7.94 5.93
N PRO A 70 -15.24 -7.94 5.38
CA PRO A 70 -15.65 -8.96 4.42
C PRO A 70 -14.69 -9.07 3.23
N LEU A 71 -14.52 -10.28 2.71
CA LEU A 71 -13.66 -10.52 1.55
C LEU A 71 -14.08 -9.65 0.37
N GLY A 72 -13.11 -8.99 -0.27
CA GLY A 72 -13.34 -8.02 -1.34
C GLY A 72 -13.56 -6.57 -0.88
N SER A 73 -13.67 -6.31 0.44
CA SER A 73 -13.83 -4.97 1.02
C SER A 73 -12.67 -4.56 1.94
N GLY A 74 -11.59 -5.33 1.93
CA GLY A 74 -10.46 -5.14 2.84
C GLY A 74 -9.21 -5.89 2.36
N PHE A 75 -8.22 -5.99 3.24
CA PHE A 75 -6.95 -6.64 2.97
C PHE A 75 -6.50 -7.56 4.09
N PHE A 76 -5.65 -8.52 3.73
CA PHE A 76 -4.95 -9.42 4.63
C PHE A 76 -3.58 -9.74 4.03
N SER A 77 -2.51 -9.54 4.81
CA SER A 77 -1.15 -9.88 4.38
C SER A 77 -0.86 -11.38 4.35
N GLY A 78 -1.70 -12.20 4.99
CA GLY A 78 -1.26 -13.50 5.49
C GLY A 78 -0.38 -13.35 6.75
N PHE A 79 0.06 -14.47 7.30
CA PHE A 79 1.05 -14.48 8.37
C PHE A 79 2.47 -14.33 7.80
N MET A 80 3.26 -13.44 8.40
CA MET A 80 4.60 -13.07 7.97
C MET A 80 5.61 -13.46 9.06
N PRO A 81 6.06 -14.73 9.10
CA PRO A 81 7.00 -15.20 10.11
C PRO A 81 8.41 -14.68 9.83
N VAL A 82 9.04 -14.09 10.84
CA VAL A 82 10.41 -13.57 10.81
C VAL A 82 11.19 -14.14 11.99
N GLN A 83 12.33 -14.76 11.69
CA GLN A 83 13.23 -15.34 12.69
C GLN A 83 14.41 -14.40 12.98
N GLY A 84 14.95 -14.46 14.20
CA GLY A 84 16.16 -13.71 14.57
C GLY A 84 15.90 -12.22 14.80
N SER A 85 16.89 -11.38 14.48
CA SER A 85 16.77 -9.93 14.50
C SER A 85 16.69 -9.37 13.08
N GLY A 86 15.90 -8.31 12.88
CA GLY A 86 15.74 -7.65 11.59
C GLY A 86 14.32 -7.74 11.04
N GLU A 87 14.19 -7.49 9.74
CA GLU A 87 12.92 -7.49 9.01
C GLU A 87 12.89 -8.58 7.93
N THR A 88 11.70 -9.02 7.56
CA THR A 88 11.48 -9.91 6.42
C THR A 88 11.94 -9.27 5.10
N GLY A 89 12.40 -10.12 4.18
CA GLY A 89 12.68 -9.75 2.79
C GLY A 89 11.45 -9.37 1.97
N LYS A 90 10.24 -9.45 2.54
CA LYS A 90 8.99 -9.12 1.86
C LYS A 90 8.17 -8.08 2.60
N VAL A 91 7.60 -7.14 1.89
CA VAL A 91 6.62 -6.18 2.42
C VAL A 91 5.24 -6.48 1.88
N PHE A 92 4.20 -6.09 2.60
CA PHE A 92 2.82 -6.12 2.10
C PHE A 92 2.35 -4.71 1.78
N ARG A 93 1.92 -4.47 0.54
CA ARG A 93 1.56 -3.14 0.04
C ARG A 93 0.06 -3.03 -0.18
N VAL A 94 -0.53 -1.94 0.28
CA VAL A 94 -1.95 -1.62 0.10
C VAL A 94 -2.06 -0.24 -0.52
N THR A 95 -2.71 -0.13 -1.68
CA THR A 95 -3.06 1.15 -2.29
C THR A 95 -4.26 1.76 -1.57
N VAL A 96 -4.12 3.02 -1.17
CA VAL A 96 -5.18 3.80 -0.54
C VAL A 96 -6.16 4.26 -1.61
N ASN A 97 -7.40 3.77 -1.54
CA ASN A 97 -8.41 4.06 -2.56
C ASN A 97 -9.25 5.31 -2.26
N ASN A 98 -9.32 5.72 -1.00
CA ASN A 98 -10.05 6.90 -0.53
C ASN A 98 -9.50 7.37 0.82
N ALA A 99 -10.05 8.47 1.35
CA ALA A 99 -9.63 9.05 2.63
C ALA A 99 -10.43 8.52 3.84
N ASP A 100 -11.19 7.44 3.69
CA ASP A 100 -11.99 6.89 4.78
C ASP A 100 -11.09 6.26 5.86
N PRO A 101 -11.48 6.26 7.14
CA PRO A 101 -10.73 5.59 8.19
C PRO A 101 -10.70 4.07 7.99
N ILE A 102 -9.49 3.50 7.94
CA ILE A 102 -9.28 2.06 7.80
C ILE A 102 -8.51 1.55 9.03
N PRO A 103 -9.19 0.97 10.03
CA PRO A 103 -8.49 0.32 11.12
C PRO A 103 -7.85 -0.98 10.61
N PHE A 104 -6.74 -1.36 11.20
CA PHE A 104 -6.07 -2.62 10.92
C PHE A 104 -5.51 -3.22 12.21
N TYR A 105 -5.27 -4.53 12.19
CA TYR A 105 -4.80 -5.27 13.36
C TYR A 105 -3.96 -6.49 12.95
N SER A 106 -3.17 -7.02 13.90
CA SER A 106 -2.58 -8.34 13.74
C SER A 106 -3.54 -9.42 14.20
N SER A 107 -3.82 -10.38 13.32
CA SER A 107 -4.67 -11.53 13.63
C SER A 107 -3.94 -12.68 14.34
N GLN A 108 -2.67 -12.47 14.71
CA GLN A 108 -1.87 -13.45 15.44
C GLN A 108 -2.34 -13.54 16.88
N GLY A 109 -2.96 -14.67 17.24
CA GLY A 109 -3.32 -14.95 18.62
C GLY A 109 -4.13 -13.83 19.27
N ASP A 110 -3.62 -13.32 20.37
CA ASP A 110 -4.14 -12.23 21.18
C ASP A 110 -3.38 -10.91 20.98
N GLU A 111 -2.59 -10.76 19.90
CA GLU A 111 -1.86 -9.51 19.62
C GLU A 111 -2.82 -8.31 19.48
N CYS A 112 -3.93 -8.46 18.74
CA CYS A 112 -4.94 -7.40 18.60
C CYS A 112 -5.54 -6.93 19.93
N PRO A 113 -6.11 -7.81 20.80
CA PRO A 113 -6.62 -7.38 22.10
C PRO A 113 -5.52 -6.83 23.02
N HIS A 114 -4.25 -7.23 22.84
CA HIS A 114 -3.12 -6.63 23.53
C HIS A 114 -2.60 -5.32 22.90
N GLY A 115 -3.32 -4.78 21.91
CA GLY A 115 -3.07 -3.45 21.37
C GLY A 115 -2.24 -3.42 20.09
N MET A 116 -2.02 -4.56 19.43
CA MET A 116 -1.45 -4.59 18.07
C MET A 116 -2.51 -4.21 17.04
N VAL A 117 -2.86 -2.93 17.07
CA VAL A 117 -3.86 -2.27 16.23
C VAL A 117 -3.29 -0.97 15.68
N GLY A 118 -3.78 -0.54 14.53
CA GLY A 118 -3.48 0.75 13.94
C GLY A 118 -4.65 1.28 13.10
N ILE A 119 -4.52 2.49 12.58
CA ILE A 119 -5.54 3.13 11.75
C ILE A 119 -4.92 4.01 10.67
N ILE A 120 -5.41 3.86 9.45
CA ILE A 120 -5.15 4.78 8.34
C ILE A 120 -6.27 5.83 8.34
N ASN A 121 -5.93 7.10 8.17
CA ASN A 121 -6.85 8.22 8.04
C ASN A 121 -7.91 8.30 9.17
N PRO A 122 -7.51 8.34 10.46
CA PRO A 122 -8.48 8.55 11.53
C PRO A 122 -9.20 9.89 11.36
N ASN A 123 -10.40 9.99 11.93
CA ASN A 123 -11.16 11.25 11.97
C ASN A 123 -11.74 11.48 13.37
N GLY A 124 -12.50 12.56 13.55
CA GLY A 124 -13.05 12.94 14.86
C GLY A 124 -13.97 11.88 15.48
N GLU A 125 -14.61 11.04 14.67
CA GLU A 125 -15.52 9.99 15.14
C GLU A 125 -14.77 8.67 15.33
N ARG A 126 -13.94 8.31 14.35
CA ARG A 126 -13.17 7.05 14.28
C ARG A 126 -11.69 7.30 14.58
N THR A 127 -11.33 7.22 15.87
CA THR A 127 -9.96 7.35 16.37
C THR A 127 -9.33 5.99 16.68
N LEU A 128 -7.99 5.94 16.74
CA LEU A 128 -7.28 4.73 17.16
C LEU A 128 -7.57 4.34 18.62
N ASP A 129 -7.64 5.32 19.52
CA ASP A 129 -7.84 5.07 20.95
C ASP A 129 -9.15 4.33 21.21
N LYS A 130 -10.25 4.76 20.58
CA LYS A 130 -11.55 4.09 20.69
C LYS A 130 -11.49 2.66 20.16
N TYR A 131 -10.85 2.45 19.00
CA TYR A 131 -10.70 1.13 18.40
C TYR A 131 -9.86 0.20 19.29
N ARG A 132 -8.77 0.72 19.85
CA ARG A 132 -7.87 0.01 20.78
C ARG A 132 -8.57 -0.34 22.09
N ASP A 133 -9.35 0.58 22.66
CA ASP A 133 -10.04 0.33 23.92
C ASP A 133 -11.14 -0.72 23.78
N GLN A 134 -11.86 -0.73 22.65
CA GLN A 134 -12.80 -1.80 22.32
C GLN A 134 -12.08 -3.14 22.11
N ALA A 135 -10.94 -3.14 21.40
CA ALA A 135 -10.15 -4.36 21.14
C ALA A 135 -9.70 -5.08 22.42
N LYS A 136 -9.29 -4.34 23.47
CA LYS A 136 -8.84 -4.89 24.76
C LYS A 136 -9.87 -5.76 25.48
N SER A 137 -11.15 -5.62 25.15
CA SER A 137 -12.23 -6.42 25.74
C SER A 137 -12.38 -7.82 25.11
N LEU A 138 -11.69 -8.08 24.01
CA LEU A 138 -11.78 -9.33 23.25
C LEU A 138 -10.71 -10.32 23.72
N SER A 139 -10.98 -11.63 23.57
CA SER A 139 -10.03 -12.67 23.97
C SER A 139 -9.01 -13.04 22.90
N ARG A 140 -9.38 -12.87 21.62
CA ARG A 140 -8.54 -13.26 20.47
C ARG A 140 -8.95 -12.52 19.21
N ALA A 141 -8.01 -12.37 18.29
CA ALA A 141 -8.30 -11.93 16.95
C ALA A 141 -8.90 -13.05 16.07
N VAL A 142 -9.75 -12.65 15.12
CA VAL A 142 -10.25 -13.51 14.05
C VAL A 142 -9.30 -13.43 12.86
N SER A 143 -8.76 -14.56 12.44
CA SER A 143 -7.90 -14.63 11.25
C SER A 143 -8.75 -15.00 10.02
N PRO A 144 -8.61 -14.29 8.88
CA PRO A 144 -9.15 -14.79 7.62
C PRO A 144 -8.56 -16.17 7.28
N SER A 145 -9.36 -17.06 6.71
CA SER A 145 -8.94 -18.42 6.33
C SER A 145 -8.30 -18.50 4.94
N SER A 146 -8.28 -17.39 4.20
CA SER A 146 -7.74 -17.31 2.84
C SER A 146 -6.23 -16.99 2.84
N ASN A 147 -5.60 -17.14 1.68
CA ASN A 147 -4.31 -16.50 1.42
C ASN A 147 -4.41 -14.97 1.48
N SER A 148 -3.29 -14.28 1.28
CA SER A 148 -3.26 -12.82 1.21
C SER A 148 -4.20 -12.26 0.14
N TYR A 149 -4.80 -11.10 0.42
CA TYR A 149 -5.73 -10.40 -0.49
C TYR A 149 -5.75 -8.89 -0.21
N GLY A 150 -6.31 -8.11 -1.15
CA GLY A 150 -6.51 -6.66 -0.98
C GLY A 150 -5.23 -5.82 -1.00
N GLY A 151 -4.11 -6.42 -1.41
CA GLY A 151 -2.80 -5.82 -1.53
C GLY A 151 -1.84 -6.81 -2.19
N ASP A 152 -0.57 -6.44 -2.33
CA ASP A 152 0.47 -7.27 -2.96
C ASP A 152 1.67 -7.51 -2.04
N LEU A 153 2.35 -8.65 -2.23
CA LEU A 153 3.60 -8.95 -1.56
C LEU A 153 4.76 -8.55 -2.49
N ALA A 154 5.59 -7.61 -2.05
CA ALA A 154 6.74 -7.11 -2.80
C ALA A 154 8.06 -7.39 -2.07
N GLU A 155 9.20 -7.29 -2.78
CA GLU A 155 10.52 -7.36 -2.14
C GLU A 155 10.74 -6.13 -1.24
N ASN A 156 11.27 -6.36 -0.04
CA ASN A 156 11.63 -5.30 0.89
C ASN A 156 12.89 -4.59 0.38
N SER A 157 12.75 -3.38 -0.14
CA SER A 157 13.88 -2.63 -0.73
C SER A 157 14.80 -1.98 0.31
N ASP A 158 14.60 -2.23 1.60
CA ASP A 158 15.46 -1.71 2.67
C ASP A 158 16.90 -2.27 2.55
N PRO A 159 17.93 -1.41 2.42
CA PRO A 159 19.31 -1.86 2.28
C PRO A 159 19.82 -2.72 3.44
N SER A 160 19.23 -2.58 4.63
CA SER A 160 19.57 -3.42 5.79
C SER A 160 19.09 -4.86 5.65
N VAL A 161 18.02 -5.08 4.89
CA VAL A 161 17.39 -6.39 4.64
C VAL A 161 17.96 -7.04 3.38
N GLN A 162 18.41 -6.23 2.42
CA GLN A 162 19.00 -6.70 1.18
C GLN A 162 20.47 -7.14 1.31
N ARG A 163 21.11 -7.06 2.47
CA ARG A 163 22.51 -7.53 2.61
C ARG A 163 22.60 -9.03 2.86
N ASN A 164 23.41 -9.71 2.07
CA ASN A 164 23.88 -11.07 2.38
C ASN A 164 24.78 -11.04 3.62
N PRO A 165 25.00 -12.19 4.29
CA PRO A 165 25.92 -12.30 5.44
C PRO A 165 27.36 -11.86 5.13
N ASP A 166 27.75 -11.85 3.86
CA ASP A 166 29.06 -11.39 3.37
C ASP A 166 29.14 -9.87 3.10
N GLY A 167 28.07 -9.13 3.39
CA GLY A 167 27.99 -7.68 3.22
C GLY A 167 27.66 -7.22 1.80
N THR A 168 27.45 -8.12 0.85
CA THR A 168 27.01 -7.77 -0.52
C THR A 168 25.52 -7.43 -0.54
N VAL A 169 25.13 -6.43 -1.35
CA VAL A 169 23.72 -6.14 -1.60
C VAL A 169 23.16 -7.18 -2.57
N ARG A 170 22.02 -7.78 -2.21
CA ARG A 170 21.23 -8.64 -3.09
C ARG A 170 20.76 -7.79 -4.27
N ALA A 171 20.98 -8.30 -5.48
CA ALA A 171 20.48 -7.65 -6.67
C ALA A 171 18.95 -7.56 -6.56
N ALA A 172 18.42 -6.34 -6.61
CA ALA A 172 16.99 -6.13 -6.79
C ALA A 172 16.56 -6.89 -8.05
N ALA A 173 15.57 -7.77 -7.94
CA ALA A 173 15.01 -8.44 -9.10
C ALA A 173 14.37 -7.37 -9.99
N SER A 174 15.07 -6.97 -11.05
CA SER A 174 14.51 -6.11 -12.08
C SER A 174 13.38 -6.89 -12.76
N GLY A 175 12.15 -6.45 -12.53
CA GLY A 175 11.02 -6.85 -13.38
C GLY A 175 11.35 -6.54 -14.85
N PRO A 176 10.76 -7.27 -15.81
CA PRO A 176 11.08 -7.06 -17.22
C PRO A 176 10.73 -5.63 -17.61
N ALA A 177 11.74 -4.87 -18.03
CA ALA A 177 11.55 -3.57 -18.66
C ALA A 177 10.73 -3.79 -19.94
N VAL A 178 9.50 -3.26 -19.97
CA VAL A 178 8.71 -3.23 -21.19
C VAL A 178 9.43 -2.28 -22.16
N PRO A 179 9.89 -2.74 -23.35
CA PRO A 179 10.53 -1.84 -24.29
C PRO A 179 9.46 -0.88 -24.82
N VAL A 180 9.61 0.41 -24.52
CA VAL A 180 8.86 1.48 -25.18
C VAL A 180 9.34 1.54 -26.63
N ALA A 181 8.68 0.79 -27.50
CA ALA A 181 8.84 0.94 -28.94
C ALA A 181 8.40 2.36 -29.31
N ALA A 182 9.35 3.16 -29.78
CA ALA A 182 9.10 4.49 -30.30
C ALA A 182 8.19 4.40 -31.54
N LEU A 183 6.91 4.73 -31.41
CA LEU A 183 6.09 5.16 -32.55
C LEU A 183 6.47 6.61 -32.88
N ALA A 184 7.46 6.77 -33.76
CA ALA A 184 7.64 8.01 -34.49
C ALA A 184 6.65 8.05 -35.66
N ALA A 185 5.79 9.07 -35.63
CA ALA A 185 4.78 9.37 -36.63
C ALA A 185 5.38 9.69 -38.00
N ALA A 186 4.72 9.22 -39.07
CA ALA A 186 4.70 9.89 -40.36
C ALA A 186 3.23 10.03 -40.79
N GLY A 187 2.77 11.29 -40.85
CA GLY A 187 1.37 11.63 -41.07
C GLY A 187 0.98 11.75 -42.54
N GLY A 188 -0.34 11.78 -42.74
CA GLY A 188 -1.03 12.52 -43.80
C GLY A 188 -1.03 11.91 -45.20
N LEU A 189 -2.19 11.47 -45.67
CA LEU A 189 -3.17 12.32 -46.36
C LEU A 189 -4.40 11.47 -46.71
N ALA A 190 -5.57 11.86 -46.18
CA ALA A 190 -6.84 11.45 -46.75
C ALA A 190 -7.15 12.40 -47.92
N VAL A 191 -7.35 11.85 -49.11
CA VAL A 191 -8.05 12.53 -50.20
C VAL A 191 -9.22 11.65 -50.63
N LEU A 192 -10.41 12.23 -50.52
CA LEU A 192 -11.71 11.69 -50.90
C LEU A 192 -11.97 11.86 -52.41
N ALA A 193 -12.79 10.95 -52.94
CA ALA A 193 -13.52 10.98 -54.23
C ALA A 193 -12.66 10.75 -55.50
N VAL A 194 -13.11 10.08 -56.56
CA VAL A 194 -14.39 10.16 -57.29
C VAL A 194 -14.62 8.85 -58.09
N LEU A 195 -15.91 8.52 -58.28
CA LEU A 195 -16.58 7.73 -59.33
C LEU A 195 -15.73 7.30 -60.55
N TRP A 196 -15.92 6.08 -61.04
CA TRP A 196 -16.74 5.69 -62.21
C TRP A 196 -17.10 4.21 -62.08
#